data_AF-A0A1B7MLU4-F1
#
_entry.id   AF-A0A1B7MLU4-F1
#
_cell.length_a   1.000
_cell.length_b   1.000
_cell.length_c   1.000
_cell.angle_alpha   90.00
_cell.angle_beta   90.00
_cell.angle_gamma   90.00
#
_symmetry.space_group_name_H-M   'P 1'
#
loop_
_entity.id
_entity.type
_entity.pdbx_description
1 polymer ?
#
loop_
_entity_poly.entity_id
_entity_poly.type
_entity_poly.pdbx_seq_one_letter_code
_entity_poly.pdbx_strand_id
1 'polypeptide(L)' 'YGINTLKTNMPSAMQSVQLSTIRLWEHRMHRWMEAYHTGLDTKDAQFRVRQFSSTKYKSHRRAPEMLACAFN' A
#
# COMPACT_ATOMS: atom_id res chain seq x y z
N TYR A 1 23.91 -3.16 19.11
CA TYR A 1 23.19 -2.01 18.50
C TYR A 1 22.39 -1.30 19.57
N GLY A 2 22.53 0.02 19.73
CA GLY A 2 21.83 0.80 20.75
C GLY A 2 20.90 1.87 20.16
N ILE A 3 20.09 2.51 21.02
CA ILE A 3 19.15 3.58 20.61
C ILE A 3 19.84 4.70 19.82
N ASN A 4 21.07 5.06 20.19
CA ASN A 4 21.84 6.10 19.50
C ASN A 4 22.15 5.70 18.05
N THR A 5 22.51 4.44 17.81
CA THR A 5 22.74 3.92 16.46
C THR A 5 21.46 3.91 15.62
N LEU A 6 20.32 3.56 16.23
CA LEU A 6 19.01 3.59 15.58
C LEU A 6 18.62 5.02 15.17
N LYS A 7 18.80 6.00 16.07
CA LYS A 7 18.50 7.42 15.79
C LYS A 7 19.31 7.94 14.60
N THR A 8 20.59 7.58 14.51
CA THR A 8 21.44 7.99 13.38
C THR A 8 21.03 7.33 12.06
N ASN A 9 20.66 6.05 12.09
CA ASN A 9 20.38 5.29 10.87
C ASN A 9 18.95 5.52 10.32
N MET A 10 17.99 5.92 11.18
CA MET A 10 16.59 6.11 10.79
C MET A 10 16.41 7.12 9.63
N PRO A 11 16.99 8.34 9.68
CA PRO A 11 16.86 9.30 8.57
C PRO A 11 17.38 8.76 7.25
N SER A 12 18.56 8.13 7.25
CA SER A 12 19.15 7.52 6.05
C SER A 12 18.29 6.39 5.51
N ALA A 13 17.74 5.55 6.39
CA ALA A 13 16.81 4.50 5.99
C ALA A 13 15.54 5.09 5.36
N MET A 14 14.94 6.13 5.96
CA MET A 14 13.77 6.81 5.42
C MET A 14 14.03 7.44 4.04
N GLN A 15 15.19 8.09 3.86
CA GLN A 15 15.59 8.66 2.57
C GLN A 15 15.83 7.59 1.49
N SER A 16 16.25 6.40 1.88
CA SER A 16 16.46 5.28 0.94
C SER A 16 15.16 4.68 0.40
N VAL A 17 14.01 4.99 1.01
CA VAL A 17 12.70 4.51 0.54
C VAL A 17 12.25 5.32 -0.67
N GLN A 18 12.07 4.65 -1.80
CA GLN A 18 11.56 5.29 -3.01
C GLN A 18 10.11 5.78 -2.84
N LEU A 19 9.79 6.93 -3.41
CA LEU A 19 8.43 7.49 -3.40
C LEU A 19 7.38 6.54 -3.99
N SER A 20 7.76 5.76 -5.00
CA SER A 20 6.94 4.69 -5.58
C SER A 20 6.50 3.66 -4.54
N THR A 21 7.41 3.27 -3.64
CA THR A 21 7.14 2.36 -2.53
C THR A 21 6.16 2.97 -1.54
N ILE A 22 6.34 4.25 -1.18
CA ILE A 22 5.42 4.97 -0.28
C ILE A 22 3.99 4.97 -0.84
N ARG A 23 3.83 5.37 -2.12
CA ARG A 23 2.53 5.38 -2.80
C ARG A 23 1.89 4.00 -2.91
N LEU A 24 2.70 2.95 -3.12
CA LEU A 24 2.20 1.57 -3.15
C LEU A 24 1.60 1.16 -1.80
N TRP A 25 2.29 1.49 -0.70
CA TRP A 25 1.82 1.18 0.65
C TRP A 25 0.60 2.01 1.04
N GLU A 26 0.55 3.28 0.68
CA GLU A 26 -0.63 4.14 0.86
C GLU A 26 -1.86 3.55 0.16
N HIS A 27 -1.74 3.21 -1.13
CA HIS A 27 -2.85 2.59 -1.86
C HIS A 27 -3.29 1.27 -1.23
N ARG A 28 -2.34 0.46 -0.75
CA ARG A 28 -2.65 -0.79 -0.05
C ARG A 28 -3.39 -0.54 1.25
N MET A 29 -3.05 0.50 2.01
CA MET A 29 -3.75 0.88 3.23
C MET A 29 -5.20 1.28 2.97
N HIS A 30 -5.48 2.04 1.91
CA HIS A 30 -6.86 2.36 1.53
C HIS A 30 -7.72 1.10 1.34
N ARG A 31 -7.19 0.09 0.64
CA ARG A 31 -7.90 -1.19 0.40
C ARG A 31 -8.10 -2.00 1.68
N TRP A 32 -7.16 -1.93 2.63
CA TRP A 32 -7.34 -2.54 3.94
C TRP A 32 -8.42 -1.83 4.77
N MET A 33 -8.47 -0.50 4.71
CA MET A 33 -9.52 0.28 5.36
C MET A 33 -10.90 -0.04 4.78
N GLU A 34 -11.04 -0.12 3.45
CA GLU A 34 -12.27 -0.58 2.80
C GLU A 34 -12.69 -1.99 3.27
N ALA A 35 -11.74 -2.92 3.37
CA ALA A 35 -12.01 -4.27 3.84
C ALA A 35 -12.47 -4.29 5.31
N TYR A 36 -11.86 -3.45 6.15
CA TYR A 36 -12.25 -3.27 7.55
C TYR A 36 -13.68 -2.69 7.66
N HIS A 37 -13.98 -1.64 6.90
CA HIS A 37 -15.32 -1.02 6.87
C HIS A 37 -16.41 -1.98 6.40
N THR A 38 -16.09 -2.89 5.48
CA THR A 38 -17.03 -3.88 4.96
C THR A 38 -17.21 -5.10 5.87
N GLY A 39 -16.47 -5.17 6.99
CA GLY A 39 -16.57 -6.27 7.95
C GLY A 39 -16.12 -7.61 7.39
N LEU A 40 -15.23 -7.61 6.40
CA LEU A 40 -14.71 -8.85 5.80
C LEU A 40 -13.84 -9.60 6.81
N ASP A 41 -13.95 -10.93 6.81
CA ASP A 41 -12.99 -11.76 7.54
C ASP A 41 -11.57 -11.59 6.96
N THR A 42 -10.56 -11.86 7.78
CA THR A 42 -9.14 -11.63 7.48
C THR A 42 -8.72 -12.28 6.16
N LYS A 43 -9.21 -13.48 5.86
CA LYS A 43 -8.89 -14.19 4.62
C LYS A 43 -9.49 -13.49 3.41
N ASP A 44 -10.76 -13.11 3.48
CA ASP A 44 -11.48 -12.46 2.37
C ASP A 44 -10.97 -11.04 2.12
N ALA A 45 -10.65 -10.30 3.19
CA ALA A 45 -9.96 -9.02 3.12
C ALA A 45 -8.62 -9.15 2.39
N GLN A 46 -7.82 -10.17 2.72
CA GLN A 46 -6.55 -10.43 2.06
C GLN A 46 -6.72 -10.75 0.58
N PHE A 47 -7.73 -11.57 0.22
CA PHE A 47 -8.04 -11.85 -1.18
C PHE A 47 -8.42 -10.58 -1.93
N ARG A 48 -9.30 -9.75 -1.36
CA ARG A 48 -9.75 -8.47 -1.95
C ARG A 48 -8.58 -7.51 -2.17
N VAL A 49 -7.72 -7.29 -1.16
CA VAL A 49 -6.54 -6.43 -1.29
C VAL A 49 -5.56 -6.97 -2.35
N ARG A 50 -5.37 -8.30 -2.43
CA ARG A 50 -4.53 -8.94 -3.45
C ARG A 50 -5.05 -8.77 -4.87
N GLN A 51 -6.35 -8.59 -5.07
CA GLN A 51 -6.90 -8.31 -6.39
C GLN A 51 -6.30 -7.03 -6.97
N PHE A 52 -6.05 -6.02 -6.15
CA PHE A 52 -5.43 -4.75 -6.54
C PHE A 52 -3.90 -4.77 -6.53
N SER A 53 -3.28 -5.95 -6.37
CA SER A 53 -1.83 -6.06 -6.41
C SER A 53 -1.27 -5.73 -7.80
N SER A 54 -0.11 -5.07 -7.82
CA SER A 54 0.64 -4.79 -9.05
C SER A 54 1.07 -6.06 -9.79
N THR A 55 1.13 -7.22 -9.12
CA THR A 55 1.40 -8.52 -9.75
C THR A 55 0.24 -8.96 -10.64
N LYS A 56 -1.00 -8.64 -10.25
CA LYS A 56 -2.21 -8.98 -11.03
C LYS A 56 -2.48 -7.98 -12.15
N TYR A 57 -2.14 -6.71 -11.95
CA TYR A 57 -2.29 -5.65 -12.95
C TYR A 57 -0.96 -5.29 -13.61
N LYS A 58 -0.74 -5.85 -14.80
CA LYS A 58 0.37 -5.46 -15.70
C LYS A 58 0.29 -3.94 -15.96
N SER A 59 1.41 -3.22 -15.94
CA SER A 59 1.48 -1.74 -15.84
C SER A 59 0.57 -0.93 -16.79
N HIS A 60 0.20 -1.48 -17.95
CA HIS A 60 -0.70 -0.89 -18.95
C HIS A 60 -2.20 -1.07 -18.65
N ARG A 61 -2.55 -1.82 -17.60
CA ARG A 61 -3.92 -2.00 -17.08
C ARG A 61 -4.08 -1.41 -15.68
N ARG A 62 -3.25 -0.45 -15.28
CA ARG A 62 -3.56 0.36 -14.09
C ARG A 62 -4.99 0.88 -14.24
N ALA A 63 -5.81 0.72 -13.21
CA ALA A 63 -7.14 1.31 -13.20
C ALA A 63 -6.96 2.79 -13.56
N PRO A 64 -7.64 3.28 -14.62
CA PRO A 64 -7.61 4.69 -14.98
C PRO A 64 -7.83 5.52 -13.72
N GLU A 65 -7.06 6.59 -13.51
CA GLU A 65 -7.23 7.48 -12.35
C GLU A 65 -8.68 7.95 -12.20
N MET A 66 -9.40 8.06 -13.32
CA MET A 66 -10.84 8.34 -13.36
C MET A 66 -11.70 7.29 -12.64
N LEU A 67 -11.38 5.99 -12.79
CA LEU A 67 -12.03 4.92 -12.04
C LEU A 67 -11.58 4.91 -10.57
N ALA A 68 -10.34 5.30 -10.28
CA ALA A 68 -9.87 5.44 -8.90
C ALA A 68 -10.58 6.61 -8.17
N CYS A 69 -10.81 7.74 -8.84
CA CYS A 69 -11.57 8.88 -8.32
C CYS A 69 -13.06 8.59 -8.14
N ALA A 70 -13.65 7.68 -8.92
CA ALA A 70 -15.06 7.31 -8.77
C ALA A 70 -15.36 6.45 -7.54
N PHE A 71 -14.32 5.99 -6.82
CA PHE A 71 -14.44 5.26 -5.55
C PHE A 71 -14.10 6.13 -4.32
N ASN A 72 -13.81 7.43 -4.50
CA ASN A 72 -13.78 8.43 -3.43
C ASN A 72 -15.18 9.00 -3.18
#